data_AF-A0A3E1P8E0-F1
#
_entry.id   AF-A0A3E1P8E0-F1
#
_cell.length_a   1.000
_cell.length_b   1.000
_cell.length_c   1.000
_cell.angle_alpha   90.00
_cell.angle_beta   90.00
_cell.angle_gamma   90.00
#
_symmetry.space_group_name_H-M   'P 1'
#
loop_
_entity.id
_entity.type
_entity.pdbx_description
1 polymer ?
#
loop_
_entity_poly.entity_id
_entity_poly.type
_entity_poly.pdbx_seq_one_letter_code
_entity_poly.pdbx_strand_id
1 'polypeptide(L)'
;MREVKMLLLAMILYGCVPSFKSEEKDRLYLKEISSNSIKLKWFFYSTVSSETPDYITIQKGSQIDTICIANNVADLKFQNDIITIGFYGNPQKYTVPIEISQQVMSYEVIIDTTFTIKSPIPRKFYKKIE
;
A
#
# COMPACT_ATOMS: atom_id res chain seq x y z
N MET A 1 -21.65 8.59 63.49
CA MET A 1 -21.69 8.30 62.04
C MET A 1 -20.35 8.75 61.47
N ARG A 2 -19.55 7.81 60.96
CA ARG A 2 -18.15 8.03 60.57
C ARG A 2 -18.08 7.85 59.05
N GLU A 3 -17.96 8.96 58.35
CA GLU A 3 -17.85 9.02 56.88
C GLU A 3 -16.61 8.25 56.42
N VAL A 4 -16.83 7.13 55.72
CA VAL A 4 -15.76 6.35 55.09
C VAL A 4 -15.49 6.98 53.73
N LYS A 5 -14.42 7.77 53.61
CA LYS A 5 -13.93 8.26 52.32
C LYS A 5 -13.37 7.08 51.52
N MET A 6 -14.17 6.55 50.61
CA MET A 6 -13.76 5.56 49.62
C MET A 6 -12.87 6.24 48.58
N LEU A 7 -11.54 6.11 48.74
CA LEU A 7 -10.58 6.51 47.71
C LEU A 7 -10.70 5.53 46.55
N LEU A 8 -11.36 5.98 45.48
CA LEU A 8 -11.43 5.28 44.20
C LEU A 8 -10.02 5.31 43.58
N LEU A 9 -9.26 4.24 43.83
CA LEU A 9 -7.95 4.03 43.20
C LEU A 9 -8.19 3.72 41.73
N ALA A 10 -8.16 4.76 40.89
CA ALA A 10 -8.15 4.63 39.44
C ALA A 10 -6.84 3.93 39.04
N MET A 11 -6.87 2.59 38.96
CA MET A 11 -5.86 1.83 38.25
C MET A 11 -5.91 2.29 36.79
N ILE A 12 -5.01 3.19 36.44
CA ILE A 12 -4.67 3.49 35.06
C ILE A 12 -4.02 2.22 34.52
N LEU A 13 -4.85 1.33 34.01
CA LEU A 13 -4.42 0.31 33.07
C LEU A 13 -3.93 1.06 31.83
N TYR A 14 -2.67 1.48 31.86
CA TYR A 14 -1.89 1.70 30.65
C TYR A 14 -1.76 0.33 29.96
N GLY A 15 -2.87 -0.12 29.37
CA GLY A 15 -2.83 -1.12 28.33
C GLY A 15 -1.95 -0.51 27.25
N CYS A 16 -0.72 -0.99 27.15
CA CYS A 16 0.10 -0.80 25.98
C CYS A 16 -0.65 -1.54 24.86
N VAL A 17 -1.61 -0.87 24.24
CA VAL A 17 -2.29 -1.40 23.07
C VAL A 17 -1.22 -1.44 22.00
N PRO A 18 -0.76 -2.62 21.55
CA PRO A 18 0.23 -2.67 20.49
C PRO A 18 -0.34 -1.91 19.29
N SER A 19 0.33 -0.81 18.95
CA SER A 19 0.05 -0.03 17.75
C SER A 19 0.55 -0.86 16.57
N PHE A 20 -0.33 -1.69 16.00
CA PHE A 20 -0.08 -2.37 14.72
C PHE A 20 -0.20 -1.39 13.53
N LYS A 21 0.35 -0.18 13.67
CA LYS A 21 0.51 0.71 12.51
C LYS A 21 1.62 0.12 11.67
N SER A 22 1.30 -0.36 10.48
CA SER A 22 2.27 -0.84 9.51
C SER A 22 3.23 0.31 9.16
N GLU A 23 4.44 0.28 9.71
CA GLU A 23 5.43 1.34 9.54
C GLU A 23 6.13 1.19 8.18
N GLU A 24 6.77 2.25 7.66
CA GLU A 24 7.50 2.16 6.38
C GLU A 24 8.58 1.06 6.41
N LYS A 25 9.14 0.77 7.59
CA LYS A 25 10.12 -0.30 7.85
C LYS A 25 9.59 -1.71 7.53
N ASP A 26 8.28 -1.89 7.44
CA ASP A 26 7.64 -3.19 7.16
C ASP A 26 7.28 -3.38 5.69
N ARG A 27 7.60 -2.39 4.84
CA ARG A 27 7.35 -2.44 3.39
C ARG A 27 8.40 -3.27 2.66
N LEU A 28 7.89 -4.11 1.76
CA LEU A 28 8.68 -4.89 0.81
C LEU A 28 8.41 -4.31 -0.59
N TYR A 29 9.44 -3.71 -1.18
CA TYR A 29 9.33 -2.96 -2.43
C TYR A 29 9.53 -3.89 -3.63
N LEU A 30 8.63 -3.81 -4.62
CA LEU A 30 8.77 -4.49 -5.91
C LEU A 30 9.38 -3.56 -6.96
N LYS A 31 8.98 -2.28 -6.94
CA LYS A 31 9.42 -1.29 -7.93
C LYS A 31 9.37 0.12 -7.36
N GLU A 32 10.35 0.93 -7.72
CA GLU A 32 10.33 2.37 -7.50
C GLU A 32 10.68 3.08 -8.81
N ILE A 33 9.92 4.14 -9.12
CA ILE A 33 10.18 4.99 -10.28
C ILE A 33 10.29 6.41 -9.77
N SER A 34 11.43 7.06 -10.01
CA SER A 34 11.65 8.46 -9.64
C SER A 34 11.83 9.28 -10.90
N SER A 35 11.08 10.38 -11.01
CA SER A 35 11.24 11.44 -11.99
C SER A 35 11.52 12.75 -11.24
N ASN A 36 11.91 13.80 -11.95
CA ASN A 36 12.14 15.13 -11.36
C ASN A 36 10.89 15.68 -10.66
N SER A 37 9.69 15.25 -11.08
CA SER A 37 8.40 15.76 -10.59
C SER A 37 7.71 14.86 -9.56
N ILE A 38 7.91 13.55 -9.63
CA ILE A 38 7.21 12.58 -8.77
C ILE A 38 8.06 11.37 -8.40
N LYS A 39 7.62 10.68 -7.35
CA LYS A 39 8.10 9.35 -6.99
C LYS A 39 6.92 8.38 -6.89
N LEU A 40 6.99 7.29 -7.65
CA LEU A 40 6.07 6.16 -7.56
C LEU A 40 6.73 5.03 -6.79
N LYS A 41 5.97 4.41 -5.88
CA LYS A 41 6.42 3.25 -5.11
C LYS A 41 5.39 2.14 -5.25
N TRP A 42 5.84 0.94 -5.60
CA TRP A 42 5.05 -0.29 -5.57
C TRP A 42 5.64 -1.23 -4.53
N PHE A 43 4.85 -1.53 -3.50
CA PHE A 43 5.26 -2.35 -2.36
C PHE A 43 4.09 -3.15 -1.79
N PHE A 44 4.37 -4.04 -0.86
CA PHE A 44 3.40 -4.72 -0.02
C PHE A 44 3.92 -4.81 1.41
N TYR A 45 3.07 -5.18 2.35
CA TYR A 45 3.46 -5.41 3.75
C TYR A 45 3.68 -6.89 4.03
N SER A 46 4.50 -7.21 5.04
CA SER A 46 4.96 -8.56 5.41
C SER A 46 3.90 -9.69 5.37
N THR A 47 4.40 -10.92 5.14
CA THR A 47 3.71 -12.11 4.62
C THR A 47 3.04 -13.01 5.65
N VAL A 48 2.21 -12.48 6.56
CA VAL A 48 1.41 -13.38 7.43
C VAL A 48 0.35 -14.13 6.62
N SER A 49 -0.04 -13.63 5.44
CA SER A 49 -0.91 -14.35 4.50
C SER A 49 -0.43 -14.24 3.05
N SER A 50 -0.82 -15.23 2.25
CA SER A 50 -0.63 -15.28 0.79
C SER A 50 -1.51 -14.30 0.02
N GLU A 51 -2.41 -13.60 0.73
CA GLU A 51 -3.44 -12.74 0.15
C GLU A 51 -3.13 -11.25 0.34
N THR A 52 -1.90 -10.88 0.72
CA THR A 52 -1.57 -9.48 0.94
C THR A 52 -1.65 -8.68 -0.37
N PRO A 53 -2.47 -7.60 -0.42
CA PRO A 53 -2.53 -6.73 -1.58
C PRO A 53 -1.24 -5.93 -1.71
N ASP A 54 -0.93 -5.60 -2.96
CA ASP A 54 0.07 -4.63 -3.32
C ASP A 54 -0.50 -3.22 -3.22
N TYR A 55 0.38 -2.28 -2.89
CA TYR A 55 0.12 -0.86 -2.76
C TYR A 55 0.94 -0.13 -3.81
N ILE A 56 0.31 0.78 -4.52
CA ILE A 56 0.99 1.74 -5.38
C ILE A 56 0.72 3.13 -4.83
N THR A 57 1.77 3.87 -4.53
CA THR A 57 1.68 5.25 -4.06
C THR A 57 2.40 6.20 -5.01
N ILE A 58 1.89 7.43 -5.07
CA ILE A 58 2.50 8.56 -5.76
C ILE A 58 2.89 9.62 -4.74
N GLN A 59 4.04 10.23 -4.93
CA GLN A 59 4.51 11.37 -4.16
C GLN A 59 4.87 12.52 -5.10
N LYS A 60 4.33 13.72 -4.84
CA LYS A 60 4.66 14.98 -5.52
C LYS A 60 5.02 16.02 -4.47
N GLY A 61 6.31 16.36 -4.36
CA GLY A 61 6.81 17.17 -3.25
C GLY A 61 6.57 16.47 -1.89
N SER A 62 5.81 17.12 -1.00
CA SER A 62 5.42 16.58 0.30
C SER A 62 4.09 15.80 0.29
N GLN A 63 3.31 15.86 -0.79
CA GLN A 63 2.03 15.17 -0.89
C GLN A 63 2.25 13.72 -1.28
N ILE A 64 1.61 12.80 -0.57
CA ILE A 64 1.62 11.36 -0.86
C ILE A 64 0.18 10.89 -0.95
N ASP A 65 -0.13 10.11 -1.97
CA ASP A 65 -1.44 9.47 -2.13
C ASP A 65 -1.28 8.00 -2.54
N THR A 66 -2.29 7.19 -2.24
CA THR A 66 -2.35 5.78 -2.62
C THR A 66 -3.26 5.63 -3.83
N ILE A 67 -2.68 5.24 -4.97
CA ILE A 67 -3.39 5.21 -6.25
C ILE A 67 -4.01 3.84 -6.55
N CYS A 68 -3.49 2.78 -5.92
CA CYS A 68 -4.01 1.42 -6.11
C CYS A 68 -3.70 0.55 -4.89
N ILE A 69 -4.69 -0.28 -4.52
CA ILE A 69 -4.54 -1.37 -3.55
C ILE A 69 -5.16 -2.63 -4.16
N ALA A 70 -4.34 -3.57 -4.66
CA ALA A 70 -4.83 -4.71 -5.44
C ALA A 70 -3.93 -5.95 -5.31
N ASN A 71 -4.48 -7.14 -5.57
CA ASN A 71 -3.76 -8.40 -5.43
C ASN A 71 -3.09 -8.91 -6.71
N ASN A 72 -3.51 -8.38 -7.86
CA ASN A 72 -3.14 -8.88 -9.18
C ASN A 72 -2.39 -7.83 -10.02
N VAL A 73 -1.68 -6.90 -9.39
CA VAL A 73 -0.79 -5.98 -10.09
C VAL A 73 0.32 -6.77 -10.78
N ALA A 74 0.53 -6.50 -12.07
CA ALA A 74 1.50 -7.17 -12.92
C ALA A 74 2.71 -6.28 -13.25
N ASP A 75 2.49 -4.98 -13.46
CA ASP A 75 3.56 -4.02 -13.73
C ASP A 75 3.14 -2.60 -13.34
N LEU A 76 4.13 -1.72 -13.24
CA LEU A 76 3.95 -0.28 -13.05
C LEU A 76 4.93 0.46 -13.95
N LYS A 77 4.43 1.38 -14.78
CA LYS A 77 5.26 2.22 -15.66
C LYS A 77 4.90 3.69 -15.49
N PHE A 78 5.86 4.55 -15.81
CA PHE A 78 5.65 5.99 -15.88
C PHE A 78 6.41 6.56 -17.06
N GLN A 79 5.69 7.13 -18.01
CA GLN A 79 6.25 7.71 -19.23
C GLN A 79 5.32 8.82 -19.74
N ASN A 80 5.89 9.94 -20.20
CA ASN A 80 5.14 11.07 -20.76
C ASN A 80 3.99 11.55 -19.85
N ASP A 81 4.25 11.64 -18.55
CA ASP A 81 3.26 12.01 -17.52
C ASP A 81 2.04 11.08 -17.40
N ILE A 82 2.13 9.87 -17.95
CA ILE A 82 1.12 8.82 -17.83
C ILE A 82 1.65 7.72 -16.92
N ILE A 83 0.83 7.36 -15.92
CA ILE A 83 1.06 6.22 -15.04
C ILE A 83 0.29 5.04 -15.63
N THR A 84 0.98 3.97 -16.00
CA THR A 84 0.33 2.74 -16.46
C THR A 84 0.46 1.66 -15.40
N ILE A 85 -0.67 1.14 -14.94
CA ILE A 85 -0.73 0.03 -13.99
C ILE A 85 -1.22 -1.20 -14.73
N GLY A 86 -0.35 -2.20 -14.84
CA GLY A 86 -0.65 -3.48 -15.44
C GLY A 86 -1.31 -4.42 -14.44
N PHE A 87 -2.29 -5.21 -14.89
CA PHE A 87 -3.01 -6.20 -14.08
C PHE A 87 -3.13 -7.53 -14.81
N TYR A 88 -3.04 -8.62 -14.03
CA TYR A 88 -3.44 -9.94 -14.50
C TYR A 88 -4.98 -10.04 -14.45
N GLY A 89 -5.62 -9.72 -15.58
CA GLY A 89 -7.08 -9.58 -15.68
C GLY A 89 -7.59 -8.24 -15.11
N ASN A 90 -8.85 -8.21 -14.67
CA ASN A 90 -9.45 -6.98 -14.13
C ASN A 90 -8.86 -6.65 -12.74
N PRO A 91 -8.64 -5.37 -12.40
CA PRO A 91 -8.16 -4.98 -11.08
C PRO A 91 -9.05 -5.52 -9.97
N GLN A 92 -8.45 -6.17 -8.98
CA GLN A 92 -9.19 -6.70 -7.84
C GLN A 92 -8.39 -6.63 -6.55
N LYS A 93 -9.11 -6.42 -5.45
CA LYS A 93 -8.61 -6.57 -4.09
C LYS A 93 -9.24 -7.81 -3.49
N TYR A 94 -8.40 -8.78 -3.15
CA TYR A 94 -8.75 -10.16 -2.88
C TYR A 94 -9.48 -10.77 -4.08
N THR A 95 -10.80 -10.87 -4.00
CA THR A 95 -11.69 -11.39 -5.05
C THR A 95 -12.72 -10.35 -5.51
N VAL A 96 -12.66 -9.13 -4.97
CA VAL A 96 -13.62 -8.07 -5.26
C VAL A 96 -13.01 -7.15 -6.34
N PRO A 97 -13.69 -6.97 -7.49
CA PRO A 97 -13.28 -5.98 -8.47
C PRO A 97 -13.18 -4.59 -7.86
N ILE A 98 -12.18 -3.82 -8.27
CA ILE A 98 -12.00 -2.44 -7.82
C ILE A 98 -11.95 -1.48 -9.00
N GLU A 99 -12.46 -0.27 -8.77
CA GLU A 99 -12.25 0.85 -9.67
C GLU A 99 -10.99 1.61 -9.23
N ILE A 100 -10.23 2.06 -10.22
CA ILE A 100 -9.03 2.87 -10.01
C ILE A 100 -9.26 4.21 -10.70
N SER A 101 -8.99 5.31 -9.98
CA SER A 101 -9.12 6.65 -10.55
C SER A 101 -8.22 6.79 -11.77
N GLN A 102 -8.79 7.30 -12.86
CA GLN A 102 -8.06 7.59 -14.10
C GLN A 102 -7.19 8.86 -14.01
N GLN A 103 -7.28 9.61 -12.90
CA GLN A 103 -6.45 10.76 -12.64
C GLN A 103 -6.01 10.84 -11.18
N VAL A 104 -4.76 11.27 -10.96
CA VAL A 104 -4.21 11.54 -9.64
C VAL A 104 -3.12 12.61 -9.71
N MET A 105 -3.18 13.63 -8.85
CA MET A 105 -2.19 14.74 -8.79
C MET A 105 -1.87 15.37 -10.17
N SER A 106 -2.89 15.45 -11.03
CA SER A 106 -2.81 15.92 -12.43
C SER A 106 -2.08 15.00 -13.42
N TYR A 107 -1.80 13.76 -13.03
CA TYR A 107 -1.29 12.70 -13.90
C TYR A 107 -2.44 11.80 -14.34
N GLU A 108 -2.37 11.34 -15.58
CA GLU A 108 -3.29 10.33 -16.12
C GLU A 108 -2.87 8.93 -15.64
N VAL A 109 -3.87 8.11 -15.32
CA VAL A 109 -3.69 6.71 -14.92
C VAL A 109 -4.40 5.81 -15.93
N ILE A 110 -3.63 4.96 -16.59
CA ILE A 110 -4.12 3.96 -17.55
C ILE A 110 -4.02 2.57 -16.93
N ILE A 111 -5.09 1.79 -17.09
CA ILE A 111 -5.18 0.40 -16.65
C ILE A 111 -4.91 -0.51 -17.84
N ASP A 112 -3.89 -1.36 -17.73
CA ASP A 112 -3.53 -2.36 -18.75
C ASP A 112 -3.84 -3.76 -18.24
N THR A 113 -4.91 -4.38 -18.74
CA THR A 113 -5.34 -5.73 -18.33
C THR A 113 -4.82 -6.83 -19.26
N THR A 114 -3.90 -6.50 -20.19
CA THR A 114 -3.42 -7.44 -21.21
C THR A 114 -2.37 -8.43 -20.69
N PHE A 115 -1.95 -8.31 -19.42
CA PHE A 115 -0.98 -9.21 -18.81
C PHE A 115 -1.59 -10.58 -18.54
N THR A 116 -0.88 -11.63 -18.97
CA THR A 116 -1.29 -13.03 -18.79
C THR A 116 -0.30 -13.78 -17.90
N ILE A 117 -0.80 -14.55 -16.93
CA ILE A 117 0.04 -15.44 -16.12
C ILE A 117 0.34 -16.71 -16.94
N LYS A 118 1.58 -16.85 -17.43
CA LYS A 118 2.02 -18.10 -18.08
C LYS A 118 2.42 -19.18 -17.07
N SER A 119 2.88 -18.79 -15.88
CA SER A 119 3.27 -19.65 -14.76
C SER A 119 3.34 -18.83 -13.47
N PRO A 120 3.30 -19.43 -12.27
CA PRO A 120 3.53 -18.71 -11.02
C PRO A 120 4.93 -18.09 -11.01
N ILE A 121 4.99 -16.75 -11.09
CA ILE A 121 6.25 -16.02 -10.97
C ILE A 121 6.39 -15.57 -9.52
N PRO A 122 7.42 -16.02 -8.77
CA PRO A 122 7.64 -15.52 -7.42
C PRO A 122 7.91 -14.02 -7.47
N ARG A 123 7.26 -13.27 -6.57
CA ARG A 123 7.49 -11.82 -6.44
C ARG A 123 8.94 -11.59 -6.00
N LYS A 124 9.74 -10.91 -6.82
CA LYS A 124 11.05 -10.41 -6.41
C LYS A 124 10.85 -9.07 -5.71
N PHE A 125 11.33 -8.95 -4.48
CA PHE A 125 11.20 -7.74 -3.68
C PHE A 125 12.48 -7.46 -2.89
N TYR A 126 12.61 -6.24 -2.40
CA TYR A 126 13.69 -5.83 -1.51
C TYR A 126 13.16 -5.04 -0.32
N LYS A 127 13.92 -5.08 0.78
CA LYS A 127 13.70 -4.24 1.96
C LYS A 127 14.70 -3.09 1.92
N LYS A 128 14.26 -1.89 2.31
CA LYS A 128 15.19 -0.78 2.49
C LYS A 128 15.91 -0.93 3.82
N ILE A 129 17.22 -0.70 3.79
CA ILE A 129 18.02 -0.56 5.01
C ILE A 129 17.99 0.93 5.34
N GLU A 130 17.49 1.25 6.53
CA GLU A 130 17.51 2.61 7.10
C GLU A 130 18.91 2.96 7.60
#